data_AF-A0A9C8TX12-F1
#
_entry.id   AF-A0A9C8TX12-F1
#
_cell.length_a   1.000
_cell.length_b   1.000
_cell.length_c   1.000
_cell.angle_alpha   90.00
_cell.angle_beta   90.00
_cell.angle_gamma   90.00
#
_symmetry.space_group_name_H-M   'P 1'
#
loop_
_entity.id
_entity.type
_entity.pdbx_description
1 polymer ?
#
loop_
_entity_poly.entity_id
_entity_poly.type
_entity_poly.pdbx_seq_one_letter_code
_entity_poly.pdbx_strand_id
1 'polypeptide(L)'
;MPRGRKPKYAPELTFQQYMLLRAPVGSSESRQANQSVQEALNRPFEVSPTWNHRLVRDVGMDELDLPSRARTALGALGITKVGKLMSVRRTDLLAQRRLGQVSLDRLRQEIIELLWPPLVGGGNLKHFQSFEEIVESFVRGTIRQVRKADLALGRLAPTADRPKPLKDFGDRHGLSRERIRQIVDEAYLRLTKPAKLATLLPLWREVWAILRSWSRPVPLHRLAEGLRRRLNWSDAPPDAALVRLFAFHPELVTNGDTVMLKPMNP
;
A
#
# COMPACT_ATOMS: atom_id res chain seq x y z
N MET A 1 14.99 -43.20 19.71
CA MET A 1 13.82 -42.28 19.64
C MET A 1 14.28 -40.88 20.07
N PRO A 2 14.67 -39.97 19.16
CA PRO A 2 15.14 -38.65 19.56
C PRO A 2 13.95 -37.71 19.83
N ARG A 3 14.01 -37.02 20.98
CA ARG A 3 13.08 -35.97 21.39
C ARG A 3 13.18 -34.78 20.44
N GLY A 4 12.08 -34.44 19.77
CA GLY A 4 11.99 -33.30 18.87
C GLY A 4 12.26 -31.98 19.60
N ARG A 5 13.39 -31.34 19.29
CA ARG A 5 13.66 -29.94 19.65
C ARG A 5 12.71 -29.07 18.82
N LYS A 6 11.83 -28.32 19.49
CA LYS A 6 11.08 -27.22 18.86
C LYS A 6 12.09 -26.23 18.25
N PRO A 7 11.87 -25.72 17.03
CA PRO A 7 12.73 -24.69 16.48
C PRO A 7 12.65 -23.44 17.36
N LYS A 8 13.81 -22.97 17.83
CA LYS A 8 13.97 -21.65 18.46
C LYS A 8 13.71 -20.61 17.39
N TYR A 9 12.54 -19.97 17.41
CA TYR A 9 12.30 -18.76 16.64
C TYR A 9 13.28 -17.67 17.15
N ALA A 10 14.12 -17.16 16.25
CA ALA A 10 14.96 -16.00 16.49
C ALA A 10 14.08 -14.75 16.63
N PRO A 11 14.50 -13.73 17.40
CA PRO A 11 13.64 -12.63 17.78
C PRO A 11 13.29 -11.77 16.58
N GLU A 12 11.99 -11.48 16.47
CA GLU A 12 11.44 -10.43 15.64
C GLU A 12 12.23 -9.14 15.88
N LEU A 13 12.67 -8.46 14.83
CA LEU A 13 13.14 -7.08 14.97
C LEU A 13 11.94 -6.28 15.51
N THR A 14 12.01 -5.94 16.79
CA THR A 14 10.92 -5.26 17.48
C THR A 14 10.85 -3.82 16.99
N PHE A 15 9.65 -3.25 16.96
CA PHE A 15 9.36 -1.86 16.56
C PHE A 15 10.34 -0.81 17.15
N GLN A 16 10.95 -1.08 18.31
CA GLN A 16 12.01 -0.27 18.91
C GLN A 16 13.28 -0.15 18.05
N GLN A 17 13.66 -1.18 17.28
CA GLN A 17 14.79 -1.15 16.37
C GLN A 17 14.51 -0.34 15.09
N TYR A 18 13.24 -0.23 14.69
CA TYR A 18 12.82 0.65 13.59
C TYR A 18 12.75 2.13 14.02
N MET A 19 12.46 2.39 15.30
CA MET A 19 12.50 3.73 15.89
C MET A 19 13.93 4.30 16.02
N LEU A 20 14.95 3.44 16.19
CA LEU A 20 16.36 3.86 16.22
C LEU A 20 16.84 4.49 14.91
N LEU A 21 16.16 4.26 13.78
CA LEU A 21 16.41 4.93 12.49
C LEU A 21 15.98 6.41 12.45
N ARG A 22 15.37 6.94 13.53
CA ARG A 22 14.93 8.34 13.64
C ARG A 22 15.62 9.16 14.74
N ALA A 23 16.63 8.62 15.43
CA ALA A 23 17.30 9.36 16.50
C ALA A 23 18.24 10.46 15.97
N PRO A 24 18.34 11.64 16.63
CA PRO A 24 19.29 12.69 16.25
C PRO A 24 20.74 12.23 16.47
N VAL A 25 21.60 12.57 15.53
CA VAL A 25 23.02 12.19 15.50
C VAL A 25 23.78 12.90 16.63
N GLY A 26 24.42 12.16 17.55
CA GLY A 26 25.31 12.79 18.52
C GLY A 26 26.07 11.93 19.54
N SER A 27 25.68 10.68 19.84
CA SER A 27 26.33 9.87 20.89
C SER A 27 27.24 8.75 20.36
N SER A 28 28.12 8.21 21.20
CA SER A 28 28.96 7.03 20.90
C SER A 28 28.11 5.78 20.58
N GLU A 29 26.96 5.62 21.23
CA GLU A 29 25.94 4.62 20.90
C GLU A 29 25.31 4.84 19.51
N SER A 30 25.17 6.09 19.07
CA SER A 30 24.71 6.43 17.71
C SER A 30 25.71 5.98 16.64
N ARG A 31 27.02 5.90 16.96
CA ARG A 31 28.05 5.44 16.02
C ARG A 31 28.04 3.92 15.87
N GLN A 32 27.91 3.18 16.97
CA GLN A 32 27.76 1.72 16.91
C GLN A 32 26.43 1.32 16.24
N ALA A 33 25.32 2.00 16.55
CA ALA A 33 24.05 1.78 15.87
C ALA A 33 24.15 2.07 14.36
N ASN A 34 24.81 3.15 13.94
CA ASN A 34 25.04 3.46 12.53
C ASN A 34 25.95 2.42 11.83
N GLN A 35 26.93 1.85 12.53
CA GLN A 35 27.81 0.83 11.97
C GLN A 35 27.08 -0.50 11.78
N SER A 36 26.27 -0.92 12.77
CA SER A 36 25.38 -2.09 12.67
C SER A 36 24.30 -1.92 11.60
N VAL A 37 23.78 -0.70 11.42
CA VAL A 37 22.83 -0.35 10.35
C VAL A 37 23.51 -0.40 8.98
N GLN A 38 24.75 0.07 8.86
CA GLN A 38 25.51 -0.01 7.61
C GLN A 38 25.85 -1.45 7.22
N GLU A 39 26.16 -2.30 8.20
CA GLU A 39 26.34 -3.74 7.99
C GLU A 39 25.02 -4.42 7.59
N ALA A 40 23.90 -4.08 8.22
CA ALA A 40 22.57 -4.59 7.86
C ALA A 40 22.14 -4.17 6.45
N LEU A 41 22.47 -2.93 6.04
CA LEU A 41 22.20 -2.39 4.70
C LEU A 41 23.10 -2.99 3.60
N ASN A 42 24.21 -3.63 3.98
CA ASN A 42 25.15 -4.28 3.06
C ASN A 42 24.92 -5.80 2.94
N ARG A 43 24.05 -6.39 3.76
CA ARG A 43 23.63 -7.79 3.59
C ARG A 43 22.62 -7.90 2.44
N PRO A 44 22.56 -9.06 1.74
CA PRO A 44 21.42 -9.39 0.90
C PRO A 44 20.14 -9.25 1.74
N PHE A 45 19.11 -8.62 1.16
CA PHE A 45 17.85 -8.38 1.86
C PHE A 45 17.16 -9.72 2.14
N GLU A 46 17.41 -10.30 3.33
CA GLU A 46 16.76 -11.52 3.80
C GLU A 46 15.39 -11.18 4.35
N VAL A 47 14.38 -11.42 3.53
CA VAL A 47 12.98 -11.11 3.85
C VAL A 47 12.36 -12.34 4.51
N SER A 48 11.63 -12.13 5.61
CA SER A 48 10.92 -13.21 6.31
C SER A 48 10.03 -14.05 5.36
N PRO A 49 9.97 -15.38 5.48
CA PRO A 49 9.33 -16.28 4.52
C PRO A 49 7.79 -16.15 4.38
N THR A 50 7.12 -15.36 5.22
CA THR A 50 5.65 -15.40 5.35
C THR A 50 4.88 -14.38 4.52
N TRP A 51 5.56 -13.57 3.71
CA TRP A 51 4.93 -12.77 2.67
C TRP A 51 5.28 -13.32 1.29
N ASN A 52 4.31 -13.29 0.39
CA ASN A 52 4.34 -13.98 -0.90
C ASN A 52 5.41 -13.34 -1.82
N HIS A 53 6.69 -13.70 -1.62
CA HIS A 53 7.86 -13.19 -2.36
C HIS A 53 7.65 -13.24 -3.87
N ARG A 54 6.84 -14.19 -4.34
CA ARG A 54 6.47 -14.35 -5.74
C ARG A 54 5.66 -13.15 -6.26
N LEU A 55 4.68 -12.65 -5.50
CA LEU A 55 3.85 -11.51 -5.93
C LEU A 55 4.66 -10.22 -6.01
N VAL A 56 5.52 -9.96 -5.03
CA VAL A 56 6.35 -8.74 -5.01
C VAL A 56 7.42 -8.78 -6.11
N ARG A 57 8.03 -9.94 -6.38
CA ARG A 57 9.06 -10.08 -7.42
C ARG A 57 8.55 -9.74 -8.81
N ASP A 58 7.28 -10.00 -9.09
CA ASP A 58 6.67 -9.77 -10.39
C ASP A 58 6.20 -8.32 -10.63
N VAL A 59 6.17 -7.49 -9.58
CA VAL A 59 5.79 -6.07 -9.67
C VAL A 59 6.72 -5.34 -10.64
N GLY A 60 6.11 -4.64 -11.61
CA GLY A 60 6.82 -3.81 -12.57
C GLY A 60 7.40 -2.55 -11.92
N MET A 61 8.56 -2.09 -12.41
CA MET A 61 9.16 -0.82 -11.95
C MET A 61 8.27 0.41 -12.19
N ASP A 62 7.32 0.31 -13.13
CA ASP A 62 6.33 1.33 -13.46
C ASP A 62 5.15 1.39 -12.47
N GLU A 63 4.98 0.38 -11.62
CA GLU A 63 4.00 0.38 -10.53
C GLU A 63 4.50 1.14 -9.29
N LEU A 64 5.81 1.37 -9.19
CA LEU A 64 6.43 2.12 -8.10
C LEU A 64 6.40 3.63 -8.40
N ASP A 65 6.18 4.46 -7.38
CA ASP A 65 6.19 5.93 -7.52
C ASP A 65 7.62 6.48 -7.53
N LEU A 66 8.36 6.09 -8.57
CA LEU A 66 9.76 6.43 -8.77
C LEU A 66 9.92 7.73 -9.57
N PRO A 67 10.92 8.56 -9.24
CA PRO A 67 11.29 9.71 -10.07
C PRO A 67 11.69 9.26 -11.48
N SER A 68 11.45 10.11 -12.49
CA SER A 68 11.78 9.81 -13.89
C SER A 68 13.23 9.36 -14.07
N ARG A 69 14.18 10.03 -13.39
CA ARG A 69 15.61 9.65 -13.41
C ARG A 69 15.87 8.25 -12.90
N ALA A 70 15.18 7.83 -11.82
CA ALA A 70 15.31 6.46 -11.29
C ALA A 70 14.77 5.45 -12.29
N ARG A 71 13.59 5.71 -12.89
CA ARG A 71 13.02 4.85 -13.94
C ARG A 71 13.94 4.73 -15.16
N THR A 72 14.47 5.84 -15.66
CA THR A 72 15.39 5.83 -16.80
C THR A 72 16.68 5.06 -16.49
N ALA A 73 17.24 5.24 -15.29
CA ALA A 73 18.45 4.53 -14.88
C ALA A 73 18.22 3.02 -14.73
N LEU A 74 17.11 2.61 -14.10
CA LEU A 74 16.73 1.20 -13.98
C LEU A 74 16.44 0.57 -15.33
N GLY A 75 15.75 1.29 -16.23
CA GLY A 75 15.52 0.86 -17.60
C GLY A 75 16.81 0.64 -18.40
N ALA A 76 17.80 1.52 -18.24
CA ALA A 76 19.11 1.36 -18.87
C ALA A 76 19.88 0.12 -18.39
N LEU A 77 19.62 -0.34 -17.16
CA LEU A 77 20.15 -1.59 -16.60
C LEU A 77 19.30 -2.83 -16.97
N GLY A 78 18.24 -2.65 -17.76
CA GLY A 78 17.27 -3.69 -18.06
C GLY A 78 16.51 -4.18 -16.82
N ILE A 79 16.46 -3.40 -15.75
CA ILE A 79 15.73 -3.72 -14.52
C ILE A 79 14.29 -3.27 -14.70
N THR A 80 13.43 -4.22 -15.05
CA THR A 80 12.00 -3.96 -15.33
C THR A 80 11.07 -4.41 -14.20
N LYS A 81 11.55 -5.30 -13.31
CA LYS A 81 10.78 -5.91 -12.21
C LYS A 81 11.50 -5.82 -10.88
N VAL A 82 10.75 -5.79 -9.78
CA VAL A 82 11.29 -5.73 -8.40
C VAL A 82 12.18 -6.93 -8.10
N GLY A 83 11.83 -8.13 -8.56
CA GLY A 83 12.66 -9.31 -8.32
C GLY A 83 14.06 -9.20 -8.95
N LYS A 84 14.16 -8.60 -10.14
CA LYS A 84 15.46 -8.33 -10.77
C LYS A 84 16.23 -7.29 -9.98
N LEU A 85 15.57 -6.22 -9.53
CA LEU A 85 16.20 -5.19 -8.69
C LEU A 85 16.76 -5.76 -7.37
N MET A 86 16.01 -6.64 -6.70
CA MET A 86 16.45 -7.31 -5.47
C MET A 86 17.68 -8.22 -5.67
N SER A 87 17.97 -8.59 -6.93
CA SER A 87 19.13 -9.39 -7.29
C SER A 87 20.36 -8.54 -7.65
N VAL A 88 20.22 -7.21 -7.72
CA VAL A 88 21.30 -6.28 -8.03
C VAL A 88 21.91 -5.73 -6.74
N ARG A 89 23.24 -5.69 -6.66
CA ARG A 89 23.94 -5.15 -5.49
C ARG A 89 23.77 -3.63 -5.45
N ARG A 90 23.70 -3.08 -4.23
CA ARG A 90 23.59 -1.63 -4.00
C ARG A 90 24.74 -0.85 -4.65
N THR A 91 25.95 -1.40 -4.65
CA THR A 91 27.14 -0.80 -5.27
C THR A 91 26.95 -0.58 -6.77
N ASP A 92 26.32 -1.54 -7.44
CA ASP A 92 26.11 -1.50 -8.89
C ASP A 92 25.03 -0.48 -9.27
N LEU A 93 24.04 -0.28 -8.39
CA LEU A 93 23.05 0.79 -8.50
C LEU A 93 23.64 2.18 -8.26
N LEU A 94 24.55 2.31 -7.29
CA LEU A 94 25.25 3.57 -6.96
C LEU A 94 26.27 3.98 -8.02
N ALA A 95 26.88 3.00 -8.71
CA ALA A 95 27.81 3.26 -9.81
C ALA A 95 27.13 3.89 -11.04
N GLN A 96 25.80 3.88 -11.11
CA GLN A 96 25.08 4.53 -12.20
C GLN A 96 25.07 6.04 -12.05
N ARG A 97 25.73 6.73 -13.00
CA ARG A 97 25.80 8.21 -13.10
C ARG A 97 24.44 8.91 -13.00
N ARG A 98 23.34 8.21 -13.31
CA ARG A 98 21.96 8.74 -13.37
C ARG A 98 21.15 8.51 -12.09
N LEU A 99 21.65 7.73 -11.12
CA LEU A 99 21.00 7.45 -9.84
C LEU A 99 21.66 8.27 -8.71
N GLY A 100 21.14 9.48 -8.50
CA GLY A 100 21.51 10.28 -7.33
C GLY A 100 20.94 9.72 -6.02
N GLN A 101 21.49 10.17 -4.90
CA GLN A 101 21.11 9.73 -3.55
C GLN A 101 19.59 9.80 -3.29
N VAL A 102 18.95 10.93 -3.66
CA VAL A 102 17.50 11.13 -3.50
C VAL A 102 16.67 10.08 -4.26
N SER A 103 17.08 9.73 -5.48
CA SER A 103 16.40 8.72 -6.29
C SER A 103 16.52 7.33 -5.68
N LEU A 104 17.68 7.01 -5.10
CA LEU A 104 17.92 5.74 -4.42
C LEU A 104 17.15 5.63 -3.12
N ASP A 105 17.08 6.71 -2.34
CA ASP A 105 16.32 6.71 -1.10
C ASP A 105 14.81 6.59 -1.38
N ARG A 106 14.31 7.24 -2.44
CA ARG A 106 12.93 7.07 -2.92
C ARG A 106 12.66 5.64 -3.38
N LEU A 107 13.58 5.03 -4.14
CA LEU A 107 13.49 3.64 -4.58
C LEU A 107 13.44 2.68 -3.40
N ARG A 108 14.31 2.86 -2.40
CA ARG A 108 14.31 2.07 -1.17
C ARG A 108 12.98 2.19 -0.44
N GLN A 109 12.47 3.42 -0.28
CA GLN A 109 11.21 3.65 0.41
C GLN A 109 10.04 2.94 -0.28
N GLU A 110 9.93 3.02 -1.61
CA GLU A 110 8.89 2.30 -2.36
C GLU A 110 8.99 0.77 -2.17
N ILE A 111 10.20 0.22 -2.14
CA ILE A 111 10.42 -1.22 -1.92
C ILE A 111 10.04 -1.62 -0.50
N ILE A 112 10.43 -0.82 0.50
CA ILE A 112 10.06 -1.05 1.91
C ILE A 112 8.54 -1.05 2.06
N GLU A 113 7.85 -0.04 1.51
CA GLU A 113 6.38 0.03 1.58
C GLU A 113 5.69 -1.10 0.83
N LEU A 114 6.31 -1.63 -0.23
CA LEU A 114 5.79 -2.77 -0.96
C LEU A 114 5.95 -4.08 -0.17
N LEU A 115 7.11 -4.26 0.48
CA LEU A 115 7.43 -5.45 1.27
C LEU A 115 6.79 -5.42 2.66
N TRP A 116 6.54 -4.22 3.16
CA TRP A 116 5.94 -3.94 4.46
C TRP A 116 4.89 -2.83 4.30
N PRO A 117 3.69 -3.18 3.79
CA PRO A 117 2.61 -2.23 3.59
C PRO A 117 2.35 -1.36 4.83
N PRO A 118 2.16 -0.05 4.67
CA PRO A 118 1.93 0.89 5.77
C PRO A 118 0.57 0.73 6.45
N LEU A 119 -0.21 -0.32 6.16
CA LEU A 119 -1.27 -0.74 7.08
C LEU A 119 -0.60 -1.09 8.41
N VAL A 120 -0.59 -0.09 9.30
CA VAL A 120 0.08 -0.06 10.59
C VAL A 120 -0.13 -1.41 11.29
N GLY A 121 0.96 -2.10 11.64
CA GLY A 121 0.91 -3.38 12.35
C GLY A 121 0.81 -4.64 11.49
N GLY A 122 1.42 -4.66 10.30
CA GLY A 122 1.59 -5.90 9.52
C GLY A 122 0.30 -6.42 8.88
N GLY A 123 -0.63 -5.51 8.52
CA GLY A 123 -1.89 -5.88 7.87
C GLY A 123 -2.99 -6.34 8.82
N ASN A 124 -2.88 -6.07 10.12
CA ASN A 124 -3.95 -6.38 11.07
C ASN A 124 -5.05 -5.31 11.02
N LEU A 125 -6.16 -5.65 10.34
CA LEU A 125 -7.33 -4.77 10.22
C LEU A 125 -7.97 -4.39 11.55
N LYS A 126 -7.75 -5.17 12.62
CA LYS A 126 -8.36 -4.93 13.94
C LYS A 126 -7.90 -3.65 14.62
N HIS A 127 -6.84 -3.01 14.11
CA HIS A 127 -6.42 -1.68 14.58
C HIS A 127 -7.32 -0.55 14.07
N PHE A 128 -8.08 -0.81 12.99
CA PHE A 128 -8.97 0.18 12.41
C PHE A 128 -10.39 -0.02 12.94
N GLN A 129 -10.97 1.05 13.46
CA GLN A 129 -12.32 1.05 14.06
C GLN A 129 -13.42 1.34 13.04
N SER A 130 -13.04 1.76 11.83
CA SER A 130 -13.99 2.07 10.77
C SER A 130 -13.42 1.85 9.37
N PHE A 131 -14.31 1.83 8.39
CA PHE A 131 -13.95 1.84 6.97
C PHE A 131 -13.19 3.11 6.57
N GLU A 132 -13.54 4.26 7.15
CA GLU A 132 -12.87 5.53 6.88
C GLU A 132 -11.39 5.47 7.22
N GLU A 133 -11.03 4.94 8.38
CA GLU A 133 -9.63 4.89 8.80
C GLU A 133 -8.79 4.00 7.88
N ILE A 134 -9.35 2.92 7.34
CA ILE A 134 -8.65 2.07 6.35
C ILE A 134 -8.45 2.83 5.06
N VAL A 135 -9.49 3.46 4.53
CA VAL A 135 -9.41 4.21 3.27
C VAL A 135 -8.46 5.39 3.42
N GLU A 136 -8.50 6.10 4.55
CA GLU A 136 -7.58 7.17 4.88
C GLU A 136 -6.13 6.68 4.96
N SER A 137 -5.89 5.58 5.68
CA SER A 137 -4.57 4.97 5.76
C SER A 137 -4.04 4.57 4.38
N PHE A 138 -4.87 3.92 3.56
CA PHE A 138 -4.52 3.51 2.21
C PHE A 138 -4.18 4.70 1.30
N VAL A 139 -5.02 5.74 1.30
CA VAL A 139 -4.82 6.91 0.44
C VAL A 139 -3.62 7.71 0.89
N ARG A 140 -3.43 7.95 2.20
CA ARG A 140 -2.28 8.70 2.72
C ARG A 140 -0.97 7.91 2.59
N GLY A 141 -1.02 6.59 2.71
CA GLY A 141 0.11 5.70 2.43
C GLY A 141 0.52 5.71 0.96
N THR A 142 -0.44 5.86 0.04
CA THR A 142 -0.17 5.86 -1.41
C THR A 142 0.17 7.25 -1.96
N ILE A 143 -0.55 8.28 -1.50
CA ILE A 143 -0.45 9.67 -1.97
C ILE A 143 0.21 10.51 -0.88
N ARG A 144 1.54 10.62 -0.92
CA ARG A 144 2.32 11.34 0.10
C ARG A 144 2.07 12.86 0.14
N GLN A 145 1.56 13.44 -0.95
CA GLN A 145 1.24 14.87 -0.98
C GLN A 145 -0.11 15.11 -0.29
N VAL A 146 -0.08 15.70 0.91
CA VAL A 146 -1.25 15.96 1.78
C VAL A 146 -2.43 16.52 0.99
N ARG A 147 -2.23 17.61 0.25
CA ARG A 147 -3.30 18.24 -0.56
C ARG A 147 -3.91 17.29 -1.59
N LYS A 148 -3.10 16.49 -2.29
CA LYS A 148 -3.61 15.53 -3.28
C LYS A 148 -4.38 14.40 -2.59
N ALA A 149 -3.89 13.93 -1.43
CA ALA A 149 -4.55 12.93 -0.62
C ALA A 149 -5.91 13.43 -0.11
N ASP A 150 -5.99 14.67 0.36
CA ASP A 150 -7.24 15.27 0.85
C ASP A 150 -8.27 15.44 -0.27
N LEU A 151 -7.84 15.84 -1.46
CA LEU A 151 -8.70 15.89 -2.65
C LEU A 151 -9.19 14.49 -3.04
N ALA A 152 -8.31 13.49 -3.05
CA ALA A 152 -8.67 12.11 -3.35
C ALA A 152 -9.65 11.53 -2.32
N LEU A 153 -9.38 11.72 -1.02
CA LEU A 153 -10.26 11.28 0.08
C LEU A 153 -11.61 11.96 0.03
N GLY A 154 -11.63 13.27 -0.23
CA GLY A 154 -12.87 14.03 -0.36
C GLY A 154 -13.73 13.57 -1.54
N ARG A 155 -13.11 13.01 -2.58
CA ARG A 155 -13.81 12.41 -3.73
C ARG A 155 -14.17 10.94 -3.55
N LEU A 156 -13.39 10.19 -2.75
CA LEU A 156 -13.73 8.83 -2.32
C LEU A 156 -14.85 8.82 -1.27
N ALA A 157 -14.95 9.86 -0.46
CA ALA A 157 -15.99 10.05 0.55
C ALA A 157 -16.31 8.77 1.34
N PRO A 158 -15.37 8.28 2.17
CA PRO A 158 -15.53 7.00 2.86
C PRO A 158 -16.71 6.96 3.84
N THR A 159 -17.17 8.12 4.31
CA THR A 159 -18.26 8.27 5.30
C THR A 159 -19.57 8.80 4.74
N ALA A 160 -19.64 9.09 3.44
CA ALA A 160 -20.82 9.72 2.85
C ALA A 160 -21.27 9.02 1.57
N ASP A 161 -22.57 9.07 1.28
CA ASP A 161 -23.10 8.51 0.03
C ASP A 161 -22.61 9.27 -1.19
N ARG A 162 -22.40 10.57 -1.05
CA ARG A 162 -22.00 11.45 -2.16
C ARG A 162 -20.69 12.17 -1.85
N PRO A 163 -19.75 12.19 -2.81
CA PRO A 163 -18.58 13.04 -2.74
C PRO A 163 -18.93 14.52 -2.62
N LYS A 164 -18.12 15.29 -1.88
CA LYS A 164 -18.27 16.75 -1.82
C LYS A 164 -18.17 17.35 -3.24
N PRO A 165 -18.97 18.38 -3.56
CA PRO A 165 -18.88 19.09 -4.84
C PRO A 165 -17.46 19.59 -5.12
N LEU A 166 -17.06 19.59 -6.40
CA LEU A 166 -15.75 20.13 -6.81
C LEU A 166 -15.58 21.61 -6.46
N LYS A 167 -16.70 22.36 -6.41
CA LYS A 167 -16.71 23.78 -6.02
C LYS A 167 -16.15 23.96 -4.60
N ASP A 168 -16.59 23.13 -3.66
CA ASP A 168 -16.19 23.21 -2.25
C ASP A 168 -14.68 23.01 -2.06
N PHE A 169 -14.05 22.19 -2.91
CA PHE A 169 -12.59 22.03 -2.93
C PHE A 169 -11.89 23.20 -3.63
N GLY A 170 -12.50 23.74 -4.69
CA GLY A 170 -11.97 24.87 -5.44
C GLY A 170 -11.85 26.11 -4.56
N ASP A 171 -12.90 26.39 -3.80
CA ASP A 171 -12.97 27.53 -2.89
C ASP A 171 -11.94 27.40 -1.74
N ARG A 172 -11.70 26.18 -1.24
CA ARG A 172 -10.72 25.92 -0.17
C ARG A 172 -9.26 25.94 -0.62
N HIS A 173 -8.99 25.48 -1.84
CA HIS A 173 -7.63 25.27 -2.33
C HIS A 173 -7.19 26.29 -3.40
N GLY A 174 -8.08 27.21 -3.81
CA GLY A 174 -7.81 28.17 -4.88
C GLY A 174 -7.61 27.49 -6.24
N LEU A 175 -8.33 26.39 -6.51
CA LEU A 175 -8.16 25.58 -7.72
C LEU A 175 -9.42 25.61 -8.59
N SER A 176 -9.24 25.59 -9.91
CA SER A 176 -10.36 25.38 -10.82
C SER A 176 -10.92 23.96 -10.67
N ARG A 177 -12.20 23.78 -11.01
CA ARG A 177 -12.86 22.45 -11.02
C ARG A 177 -12.09 21.45 -11.88
N GLU A 178 -11.59 21.90 -13.01
CA GLU A 178 -10.83 21.05 -13.93
C GLU A 178 -9.48 20.64 -13.35
N ARG A 179 -8.80 21.56 -12.67
CA ARG A 179 -7.54 21.23 -12.00
C ARG A 179 -7.74 20.20 -10.89
N ILE A 180 -8.86 20.26 -10.18
CA ILE A 180 -9.20 19.27 -9.16
C ILE A 180 -9.42 17.90 -9.79
N ARG A 181 -10.15 17.81 -10.92
CA ARG A 181 -10.34 16.55 -11.65
C ARG A 181 -9.01 15.92 -12.02
N GLN A 182 -8.13 16.68 -12.68
CA GLN A 182 -6.81 16.20 -13.08
C GLN A 182 -6.00 15.64 -11.91
N ILE A 183 -6.02 16.33 -10.75
CA ILE A 183 -5.30 15.87 -9.56
C ILE A 183 -5.90 14.57 -9.01
N VAL A 184 -7.24 14.48 -8.99
CA VAL A 184 -7.95 13.30 -8.49
C VAL A 184 -7.75 12.12 -9.44
N ASP A 185 -7.82 12.33 -10.74
CA ASP A 185 -7.59 11.29 -11.76
C ASP A 185 -6.16 10.76 -11.68
N GLU A 186 -5.17 11.65 -11.52
CA GLU A 186 -3.77 11.27 -11.29
C GLU A 186 -3.60 10.49 -9.98
N ALA A 187 -4.35 10.82 -8.93
CA ALA A 187 -4.32 10.09 -7.67
C ALA A 187 -5.00 8.71 -7.80
N TYR A 188 -6.16 8.63 -8.44
CA TYR A 188 -6.91 7.38 -8.64
C TYR A 188 -6.12 6.41 -9.52
N LEU A 189 -5.45 6.91 -10.56
CA LEU A 189 -4.55 6.10 -11.38
C LEU A 189 -3.39 5.49 -10.58
N ARG A 190 -2.94 6.15 -9.49
CA ARG A 190 -1.95 5.56 -8.58
C ARG A 190 -2.58 4.55 -7.63
N LEU A 191 -3.78 4.82 -7.12
CA LEU A 191 -4.50 3.92 -6.20
C LEU A 191 -4.92 2.61 -6.87
N THR A 192 -5.11 2.60 -8.19
CA THR A 192 -5.44 1.39 -8.97
C THR A 192 -4.24 0.51 -9.29
N LYS A 193 -3.01 0.92 -8.94
CA LYS A 193 -1.81 0.10 -9.21
C LYS A 193 -1.84 -1.19 -8.39
N PRO A 194 -1.55 -2.38 -8.99
CA PRO A 194 -1.61 -3.66 -8.27
C PRO A 194 -0.77 -3.68 -6.99
N ALA A 195 0.46 -3.17 -7.05
CA ALA A 195 1.33 -3.00 -5.88
C ALA A 195 0.67 -2.21 -4.72
N LYS A 196 -0.12 -1.18 -5.04
CA LYS A 196 -0.82 -0.36 -4.04
C LYS A 196 -2.08 -1.05 -3.56
N LEU A 197 -2.87 -1.66 -4.44
CA LEU A 197 -4.05 -2.46 -4.06
C LEU A 197 -3.70 -3.65 -3.17
N ALA A 198 -2.52 -4.24 -3.33
CA ALA A 198 -2.03 -5.32 -2.47
C ALA A 198 -1.92 -4.90 -0.99
N THR A 199 -1.75 -3.60 -0.72
CA THR A 199 -1.78 -3.09 0.66
C THR A 199 -3.14 -3.31 1.32
N LEU A 200 -4.23 -3.29 0.55
CA LEU A 200 -5.59 -3.58 1.01
C LEU A 200 -5.95 -5.08 1.02
N LEU A 201 -4.98 -5.98 0.78
CA LEU A 201 -5.23 -7.43 0.77
C LEU A 201 -5.97 -7.95 2.01
N PRO A 202 -5.67 -7.51 3.25
CA PRO A 202 -6.45 -7.92 4.40
C PRO A 202 -7.95 -7.60 4.25
N LEU A 203 -8.28 -6.40 3.73
CA LEU A 203 -9.68 -6.00 3.48
C LEU A 203 -10.29 -6.86 2.38
N TRP A 204 -9.55 -7.07 1.28
CA TRP A 204 -10.01 -7.90 0.17
C TRP A 204 -10.32 -9.33 0.59
N ARG A 205 -9.52 -9.91 1.50
CA ARG A 205 -9.80 -11.24 2.05
C ARG A 205 -11.14 -11.30 2.75
N GLU A 206 -11.50 -10.28 3.53
CA GLU A 206 -12.80 -10.23 4.20
C GLU A 206 -13.94 -10.03 3.21
N VAL A 207 -13.77 -9.16 2.22
CA VAL A 207 -14.73 -8.96 1.12
C VAL A 207 -14.97 -10.27 0.38
N TRP A 208 -13.90 -10.94 -0.07
CA TRP A 208 -14.00 -12.20 -0.80
C TRP A 208 -14.60 -13.33 0.04
N ALA A 209 -14.27 -13.40 1.33
CA ALA A 209 -14.84 -14.41 2.20
C ALA A 209 -16.36 -14.23 2.35
N ILE A 210 -16.86 -12.99 2.41
CA ILE A 210 -18.30 -12.72 2.34
C ILE A 210 -18.84 -13.10 0.97
N LEU A 211 -18.29 -12.58 -0.13
CA LEU A 211 -18.81 -12.86 -1.49
C LEU A 211 -18.86 -14.36 -1.83
N ARG A 212 -17.84 -15.15 -1.45
CA ARG A 212 -17.77 -16.60 -1.73
C ARG A 212 -18.78 -17.43 -0.93
N SER A 213 -19.30 -16.90 0.18
CA SER A 213 -20.38 -17.57 0.93
C SER A 213 -21.74 -17.48 0.25
N TRP A 214 -21.84 -16.76 -0.88
CA TRP A 214 -23.08 -16.53 -1.61
C TRP A 214 -22.96 -17.08 -3.03
N SER A 215 -24.04 -17.67 -3.52
CA SER A 215 -24.16 -18.21 -4.87
C SER A 215 -24.67 -17.19 -5.91
N ARG A 216 -24.89 -15.94 -5.49
CA ARG A 216 -25.50 -14.85 -6.29
C ARG A 216 -24.79 -13.52 -6.01
N PRO A 217 -24.96 -12.49 -6.86
CA PRO A 217 -24.54 -11.13 -6.55
C PRO A 217 -25.05 -10.71 -5.17
N VAL A 218 -24.18 -10.12 -4.37
CA VAL A 218 -24.44 -9.76 -2.97
C VAL A 218 -24.87 -8.30 -2.93
N PRO A 219 -26.02 -7.95 -2.30
CA PRO A 219 -26.38 -6.56 -2.08
C PRO A 219 -25.29 -5.83 -1.26
N LEU A 220 -24.93 -4.62 -1.67
CA LEU A 220 -23.85 -3.83 -1.07
C LEU A 220 -24.10 -3.59 0.42
N HIS A 221 -25.32 -3.22 0.82
CA HIS A 221 -25.67 -3.05 2.24
C HIS A 221 -25.45 -4.33 3.07
N ARG A 222 -25.63 -5.52 2.48
CA ARG A 222 -25.35 -6.80 3.16
C ARG A 222 -23.86 -7.04 3.30
N LEU A 223 -23.08 -6.73 2.27
CA LEU A 223 -21.62 -6.77 2.35
C LEU A 223 -21.10 -5.79 3.41
N ALA A 224 -21.60 -4.54 3.39
CA ALA A 224 -21.25 -3.50 4.34
C ALA A 224 -21.50 -3.95 5.78
N GLU A 225 -22.69 -4.49 6.06
CA GLU A 225 -23.02 -5.02 7.38
C GLU A 225 -22.18 -6.25 7.75
N GLY A 226 -21.88 -7.11 6.78
CA GLY A 226 -20.97 -8.25 6.97
C GLY A 226 -19.56 -7.82 7.36
N LEU A 227 -19.01 -6.79 6.70
CA LEU A 227 -17.72 -6.20 7.03
C LEU A 227 -17.74 -5.57 8.42
N ARG A 228 -18.77 -4.77 8.74
CA ARG A 228 -18.95 -4.15 10.06
C ARG A 228 -18.86 -5.20 11.18
N ARG A 229 -19.60 -6.30 11.05
CA ARG A 229 -19.60 -7.38 12.06
C ARG A 229 -18.27 -8.11 12.15
N ARG A 230 -17.67 -8.48 11.02
CA ARG A 230 -16.42 -9.26 10.97
C ARG A 230 -15.22 -8.48 11.48
N LEU A 231 -15.21 -7.17 11.24
CA LEU A 231 -14.11 -6.27 11.61
C LEU A 231 -14.41 -5.47 12.88
N ASN A 232 -15.59 -5.66 13.48
CA ASN A 232 -16.04 -4.97 14.69
C ASN A 232 -15.97 -3.44 14.57
N TRP A 233 -16.43 -2.92 13.43
CA TRP A 233 -16.54 -1.48 13.22
C TRP A 233 -17.77 -0.89 13.90
N SER A 234 -17.70 0.39 14.25
CA SER A 234 -18.85 1.13 14.81
C SER A 234 -20.03 1.12 13.85
N ASP A 235 -19.76 1.44 12.58
CA ASP A 235 -20.76 1.68 11.55
C ASP A 235 -20.47 0.88 10.28
N ALA A 236 -21.53 0.59 9.52
CA ALA A 236 -21.40 -0.03 8.22
C ALA A 236 -20.90 1.01 7.22
N PRO A 237 -19.96 0.67 6.32
CA PRO A 237 -19.55 1.58 5.26
C PRO A 237 -20.75 1.91 4.35
N PRO A 238 -20.89 3.17 3.90
CA PRO A 238 -21.91 3.50 2.91
C PRO A 238 -21.73 2.71 1.62
N ASP A 239 -22.83 2.21 1.04
CA ASP A 239 -22.80 1.41 -0.19
C ASP A 239 -22.09 2.16 -1.33
N ALA A 240 -22.38 3.45 -1.48
CA ALA A 240 -21.75 4.26 -2.52
C ALA A 240 -20.24 4.45 -2.28
N ALA A 241 -19.78 4.42 -1.03
CA ALA A 241 -18.36 4.48 -0.69
C ALA A 241 -17.64 3.16 -1.04
N LEU A 242 -18.30 2.02 -0.78
CA LEU A 242 -17.82 0.71 -1.24
C LEU A 242 -17.69 0.66 -2.76
N VAL A 243 -18.69 1.14 -3.50
CA VAL A 243 -18.64 1.20 -4.98
C VAL A 243 -17.41 1.98 -5.46
N ARG A 244 -17.16 3.15 -4.87
CA ARG A 244 -16.00 3.99 -5.25
C ARG A 244 -14.67 3.32 -4.97
N LEU A 245 -14.54 2.60 -3.84
CA LEU A 245 -13.32 1.85 -3.54
C LEU A 245 -13.18 0.61 -4.45
N PHE A 246 -14.27 -0.13 -4.68
CA PHE A 246 -14.28 -1.34 -5.50
C PHE A 246 -13.99 -1.07 -6.97
N ALA A 247 -14.30 0.13 -7.45
CA ALA A 247 -13.92 0.58 -8.79
C ALA A 247 -12.39 0.54 -9.02
N PHE A 248 -11.57 0.49 -7.97
CA PHE A 248 -10.12 0.31 -8.10
C PHE A 248 -9.71 -1.16 -8.26
N HIS A 249 -10.54 -2.13 -7.85
CA HIS A 249 -10.17 -3.54 -7.83
C HIS A 249 -10.62 -4.25 -9.13
N PRO A 250 -9.70 -4.85 -9.90
CA PRO A 250 -10.00 -5.37 -11.25
C PRO A 250 -10.97 -6.56 -11.28
N GLU A 251 -11.07 -7.30 -10.17
CA GLU A 251 -11.94 -8.48 -10.07
C GLU A 251 -13.31 -8.21 -9.44
N LEU A 252 -13.55 -7.00 -8.90
CA LEU A 252 -14.83 -6.67 -8.30
C LEU A 252 -15.69 -5.95 -9.33
N VAL A 253 -16.94 -6.41 -9.48
CA VAL A 253 -17.92 -5.79 -10.37
C VAL A 253 -19.10 -5.37 -9.53
N THR A 254 -19.44 -4.08 -9.57
CA THR A 254 -20.62 -3.50 -8.93
C THR A 254 -21.67 -3.19 -9.97
N ASN A 255 -22.92 -3.61 -9.75
CA ASN A 255 -24.06 -3.30 -10.60
C ASN A 255 -25.21 -2.75 -9.75
N GLY A 256 -25.44 -1.44 -9.84
CA GLY A 256 -26.40 -0.75 -9.00
C GLY A 256 -26.08 -0.91 -7.51
N ASP A 257 -26.93 -1.67 -6.83
CA ASP A 257 -26.87 -1.96 -5.39
C ASP A 257 -26.25 -3.32 -5.07
N THR A 258 -25.66 -4.02 -6.05
CA THR A 258 -25.04 -5.34 -5.85
C THR A 258 -23.57 -5.37 -6.23
N VAL A 259 -22.84 -6.34 -5.68
CA VAL A 259 -21.45 -6.63 -6.03
C VAL A 259 -21.22 -8.12 -6.21
N MET A 260 -20.33 -8.47 -7.12
CA MET A 260 -19.88 -9.85 -7.34
C MET A 260 -18.42 -9.89 -7.76
N LEU A 261 -17.82 -11.07 -7.67
CA LEU A 261 -16.54 -11.34 -8.33
C LEU A 261 -16.79 -11.50 -9.82
N LYS A 262 -15.90 -10.91 -10.62
CA LYS A 262 -15.87 -11.14 -12.07
C LYS A 262 -15.75 -12.66 -12.30
N PRO A 263 -16.57 -13.26 -13.18
CA PRO A 263 -16.39 -14.67 -13.53
C PRO A 263 -14.97 -14.84 -14.06
N MET A 264 -14.22 -15.80 -13.49
CA MET A 264 -12.95 -16.20 -14.08
C MET A 264 -13.25 -16.72 -15.49
N ASN A 265 -12.67 -16.10 -16.50
CA ASN A 265 -12.69 -16.69 -17.84
C ASN A 265 -11.95 -18.03 -17.75
N PRO A 266 -12.57 -19.14 -18.18
CA PRO A 266 -11.92 -20.44 -18.22
C PRO A 266 -10.70 -20.45 -19.15
#